data_AF-A0A661NBC5-F1
#
_entry.id   AF-A0A661NBC5-F1
#
_cell.length_a   1.000
_cell.length_b   1.000
_cell.length_c   1.000
_cell.angle_alpha   90.00
_cell.angle_beta   90.00
_cell.angle_gamma   90.00
#
_symmetry.space_group_name_H-M   'P 1'
#
loop_
_entity.id
_entity.type
_entity.pdbx_description
1 polymer ?
#
loop_
_entity_poly.entity_id
_entity_poly.type
_entity_poly.pdbx_seq_one_letter_code
_entity_poly.pdbx_strand_id
1 'polypeptide(L)'
;MKRFQLARMSLTVALLIPAGCGGDSDETKVVDPPPPPLEPICTAGTRWAPGTVAFGEATEAWALTGVQGTRLSTVDFDGDGWPDLVVRRATDAPDQFFDPPACCATSDCAEGVVCPQRRVFLMRNTGAGTFEDVTRSSGLLTNRVETTAGLGRPGQVYAFGDVDNDGDLDVFTGRGDSPDNPQVETSEIMLNQGDGTFALGPAESALRIAAGDSTSGAAFFDYDRNGLLDLWTSQSSWDGSQRNDHLYWGDGLGAFGEVTDPLGLTTMPWVALGDLNGALAHTVGWSALACDLNGDGDAELLSSCYGRGPNHLWQATGPAGQFQFVNRSVDSGYAFDHRVDWRDNESARCHCQLHPTDEDCAGVPAPQYIQCNTDADAFRWNHDYDREPFRLGGNSGATICADVDNDGDMD
;
A
#
# COMPACT_ATOMS: atom_id res chain seq x y z
N MET A 1 -19.24 -33.91 -16.39
CA MET A 1 -19.31 -32.47 -16.12
C MET A 1 -19.21 -32.27 -14.62
N LYS A 2 -18.00 -32.01 -14.11
CA LYS A 2 -17.75 -31.75 -12.70
C LYS A 2 -17.38 -30.27 -12.59
N ARG A 3 -18.20 -29.50 -11.87
CA ARG A 3 -17.90 -28.12 -11.49
C ARG A 3 -16.68 -28.16 -10.57
N PHE A 4 -15.62 -27.45 -10.94
CA PHE A 4 -14.49 -27.18 -10.05
C PHE A 4 -14.76 -25.81 -9.43
N GLN A 5 -15.10 -25.78 -8.14
CA GLN A 5 -15.00 -24.56 -7.33
C GLN A 5 -13.53 -24.44 -6.92
N LEU A 6 -12.83 -23.44 -7.46
CA LEU A 6 -11.55 -23.02 -6.89
C LEU A 6 -11.87 -22.26 -5.59
N ALA A 7 -11.18 -22.63 -4.50
CA ALA A 7 -11.15 -21.82 -3.30
C ALA A 7 -10.56 -20.44 -3.62
N ARG A 8 -11.16 -19.39 -3.06
CA ARG A 8 -10.65 -18.01 -3.08
C ARG A 8 -9.15 -18.03 -2.74
N MET A 9 -8.32 -17.69 -3.71
CA MET A 9 -6.87 -17.60 -3.59
C MET A 9 -6.53 -16.15 -3.94
N SER A 10 -6.61 -15.25 -2.95
CA SER A 10 -6.09 -13.89 -3.07
C SER A 10 -4.57 -13.99 -3.10
N LEU A 11 -3.95 -13.59 -4.21
CA LEU A 11 -2.52 -13.41 -4.32
C LEU A 11 -2.20 -11.90 -4.29
N THR A 12 -2.44 -11.28 -3.15
CA THR A 12 -1.53 -10.25 -2.62
C THR A 12 -0.27 -11.00 -2.14
N VAL A 13 0.76 -10.38 -1.56
CA VAL A 13 1.57 -11.15 -0.59
C VAL A 13 0.61 -11.47 0.57
N ALA A 14 -0.18 -12.52 0.41
CA ALA A 14 -1.19 -13.02 1.31
C ALA A 14 -0.94 -14.51 1.38
N LEU A 15 -0.30 -14.91 2.48
CA LEU A 15 -0.29 -16.28 2.93
C LEU A 15 -1.76 -16.70 3.11
N LEU A 16 -2.18 -17.83 2.53
CA LEU A 16 -3.47 -18.42 2.86
C LEU A 16 -3.48 -18.80 4.34
N ILE A 17 -4.42 -18.26 5.11
CA ILE A 17 -4.70 -18.72 6.49
C ILE A 17 -6.20 -19.00 6.62
N PRO A 18 -6.60 -20.17 7.14
CA PRO A 18 -8.00 -20.58 7.29
C PRO A 18 -8.64 -19.97 8.54
N ALA A 19 -9.88 -19.51 8.43
CA ALA A 19 -10.65 -19.00 9.57
C ALA A 19 -10.94 -20.10 10.63
N GLY A 20 -10.52 -19.86 11.88
CA GLY A 20 -10.89 -20.60 13.08
C GLY A 20 -12.09 -20.00 13.82
N CYS A 21 -12.79 -20.82 14.61
CA CYS A 21 -14.13 -20.58 15.16
C CYS A 21 -14.19 -19.92 16.56
N GLY A 22 -15.25 -19.11 16.80
CA GLY A 22 -15.87 -18.81 18.11
C GLY A 22 -16.77 -17.57 17.98
N GLY A 23 -17.94 -17.37 18.59
CA GLY A 23 -18.82 -18.10 19.52
C GLY A 23 -19.96 -17.10 19.89
N ASP A 24 -21.20 -17.58 19.99
CA ASP A 24 -22.49 -16.85 19.94
C ASP A 24 -22.70 -15.61 20.84
N SER A 25 -23.45 -14.63 20.32
CA SER A 25 -24.48 -13.90 21.10
C SER A 25 -25.69 -13.50 20.25
N ASP A 26 -26.88 -13.93 20.72
CA ASP A 26 -28.23 -13.71 20.21
C ASP A 26 -28.56 -12.27 19.74
N GLU A 27 -29.04 -12.13 18.49
CA GLU A 27 -30.26 -11.36 18.18
C GLU A 27 -30.78 -11.68 16.76
N THR A 28 -32.07 -11.99 16.66
CA THR A 28 -32.71 -12.57 15.48
C THR A 28 -32.88 -11.57 14.32
N LYS A 29 -31.96 -11.60 13.34
CA LYS A 29 -32.25 -11.24 11.95
C LYS A 29 -32.40 -12.53 11.14
N VAL A 30 -33.39 -12.59 10.24
CA VAL A 30 -33.49 -13.68 9.26
C VAL A 30 -32.37 -13.44 8.25
N VAL A 31 -31.17 -13.90 8.59
CA VAL A 31 -30.01 -13.98 7.72
C VAL A 31 -30.17 -15.28 6.94
N ASP A 32 -30.00 -15.25 5.62
CA ASP A 32 -29.84 -16.48 4.85
C ASP A 32 -28.79 -17.37 5.54
N PRO A 33 -28.97 -18.69 5.60
CA PRO A 33 -28.00 -19.55 6.27
C PRO A 33 -26.63 -19.26 5.66
N PRO A 34 -25.60 -19.02 6.49
CA PRO A 34 -24.26 -18.75 5.98
C PRO A 34 -23.90 -19.88 5.01
N PRO A 35 -23.27 -19.57 3.86
CA PRO A 35 -22.78 -20.59 2.97
C PRO A 35 -21.99 -21.60 3.82
N PRO A 36 -22.15 -22.91 3.59
CA PRO A 36 -21.51 -23.91 4.42
C PRO A 36 -20.03 -23.57 4.53
N PRO A 37 -19.44 -23.64 5.75
CA PRO A 37 -18.03 -23.33 5.94
C PRO A 37 -17.26 -24.12 4.89
N LEU A 38 -16.44 -23.40 4.12
CA LEU A 38 -15.52 -24.02 3.18
C LEU A 38 -14.55 -24.83 4.06
N GLU A 39 -14.85 -26.12 4.26
CA GLU A 39 -13.92 -26.99 4.96
C GLU A 39 -12.62 -26.95 4.15
N PRO A 40 -11.50 -26.50 4.74
CA PRO A 40 -10.25 -26.53 4.05
C PRO A 40 -10.02 -27.97 3.62
N ILE A 41 -9.99 -28.20 2.31
CA ILE A 41 -9.62 -29.50 1.77
C ILE A 41 -8.12 -29.62 2.00
N CYS A 42 -7.75 -30.02 3.21
CA CYS A 42 -6.44 -30.55 3.53
C CYS A 42 -6.30 -31.86 2.75
N THR A 43 -6.00 -31.72 1.46
CA THR A 43 -5.49 -32.85 0.70
C THR A 43 -4.28 -33.37 1.46
N ALA A 44 -4.12 -34.70 1.55
CA ALA A 44 -2.91 -35.30 2.07
C ALA A 44 -1.74 -34.89 1.15
N GLY A 45 -1.22 -33.69 1.38
CA GLY A 45 -0.19 -33.08 0.59
C GLY A 45 1.11 -33.81 0.86
N THR A 46 1.84 -34.13 -0.20
CA THR A 46 3.25 -34.44 -0.10
C THR A 46 3.93 -33.31 0.67
N ARG A 47 4.59 -33.61 1.79
CA ARG A 47 5.57 -32.68 2.36
C ARG A 47 6.47 -32.22 1.23
N TRP A 48 6.58 -30.91 1.05
CA TRP A 48 7.46 -30.33 0.05
C TRP A 48 8.86 -30.93 0.20
N ALA A 49 9.34 -31.61 -0.83
CA ALA A 49 10.73 -32.01 -0.90
C ALA A 49 11.51 -30.85 -1.54
N PRO A 50 12.67 -30.46 -0.97
CA PRO A 50 13.55 -29.47 -1.60
C PRO A 50 13.76 -29.80 -3.09
N GLY A 51 13.54 -28.83 -3.96
CA GLY A 51 13.64 -28.99 -5.42
C GLY A 51 12.33 -29.36 -6.14
N THR A 52 11.22 -29.52 -5.43
CA THR A 52 9.89 -29.67 -6.06
C THR A 52 9.42 -28.31 -6.58
N VAL A 53 9.04 -28.23 -7.85
CA VAL A 53 8.46 -27.02 -8.44
C VAL A 53 7.07 -26.80 -7.85
N ALA A 54 6.88 -25.67 -7.18
CA ALA A 54 5.63 -25.34 -6.50
C ALA A 54 4.64 -24.55 -7.34
N PHE A 55 5.16 -23.78 -8.29
CA PHE A 55 4.40 -22.85 -9.11
C PHE A 55 4.79 -23.04 -10.58
N GLY A 56 3.80 -22.95 -11.46
CA GLY A 56 3.99 -22.91 -12.91
C GLY A 56 3.92 -21.46 -13.41
N GLU A 57 4.64 -21.17 -14.48
CA GLU A 57 4.45 -19.93 -15.26
C GLU A 57 3.14 -20.06 -16.06
N ALA A 58 2.29 -19.03 -16.05
CA ALA A 58 0.96 -19.08 -16.68
C ALA A 58 0.59 -17.78 -17.41
N THR A 59 1.51 -16.83 -17.57
CA THR A 59 1.24 -15.49 -18.10
C THR A 59 0.64 -15.54 -19.51
N GLU A 60 1.22 -16.34 -20.40
CA GLU A 60 0.68 -16.49 -21.76
C GLU A 60 -0.68 -17.22 -21.74
N ALA A 61 -0.77 -18.31 -20.97
CA ALA A 61 -1.99 -19.11 -20.86
C ALA A 61 -3.18 -18.31 -20.28
N TRP A 62 -2.91 -17.34 -19.41
CA TRP A 62 -3.91 -16.49 -18.77
C TRP A 62 -4.16 -15.18 -19.53
N ALA A 63 -3.58 -15.00 -20.72
CA ALA A 63 -3.67 -13.78 -21.52
C ALA A 63 -3.15 -12.52 -20.81
N LEU A 64 -2.11 -12.66 -19.98
CA LEU A 64 -1.46 -11.57 -19.25
C LEU A 64 -0.16 -11.08 -19.93
N THR A 65 0.16 -11.57 -21.12
CA THR A 65 1.36 -11.14 -21.87
C THR A 65 1.38 -9.62 -22.06
N GLY A 66 2.42 -8.96 -21.52
CA GLY A 66 2.59 -7.50 -21.59
C GLY A 66 2.03 -6.73 -20.38
N VAL A 67 1.24 -7.38 -19.52
CA VAL A 67 0.84 -6.85 -18.22
C VAL A 67 2.04 -6.95 -17.28
N GLN A 68 2.52 -5.79 -16.84
CA GLN A 68 3.70 -5.68 -15.99
C GLN A 68 3.47 -4.54 -15.02
N GLY A 69 3.90 -4.71 -13.77
CA GLY A 69 3.76 -3.70 -12.74
C GLY A 69 4.70 -3.92 -11.57
N THR A 70 4.83 -2.89 -10.74
CA THR A 70 5.51 -2.93 -9.44
C THR A 70 4.52 -3.04 -8.28
N ARG A 71 3.21 -2.89 -8.56
CA ARG A 71 2.12 -3.14 -7.61
C ARG A 71 1.06 -4.00 -8.29
N LEU A 72 0.52 -4.93 -7.53
CA LEU A 72 -0.55 -5.85 -7.92
C LEU A 72 -1.51 -6.02 -6.74
N SER A 73 -2.80 -5.91 -7.01
CA SER A 73 -3.88 -6.20 -6.06
C SER A 73 -4.85 -7.18 -6.70
N THR A 74 -5.47 -8.03 -5.89
CA THR A 74 -6.56 -8.93 -6.31
C THR A 74 -7.88 -8.44 -5.73
N VAL A 75 -8.93 -8.36 -6.54
CA VAL A 75 -10.26 -7.86 -6.15
C VAL A 75 -11.31 -8.53 -7.02
N ASP A 76 -12.53 -8.77 -6.53
CA ASP A 76 -13.68 -9.15 -7.36
C ASP A 76 -14.52 -7.89 -7.56
N PHE A 77 -14.17 -7.07 -8.56
CA PHE A 77 -14.72 -5.71 -8.67
C PHE A 77 -16.09 -5.68 -9.37
N ASP A 78 -16.45 -6.73 -10.10
CA ASP A 78 -17.75 -6.84 -10.79
C ASP A 78 -18.70 -7.86 -10.13
N GLY A 79 -18.30 -8.43 -8.99
CA GLY A 79 -19.13 -9.30 -8.17
C GLY A 79 -19.45 -10.65 -8.81
N ASP A 80 -18.67 -11.07 -9.82
CA ASP A 80 -18.90 -12.31 -10.57
C ASP A 80 -18.41 -13.57 -9.83
N GLY A 81 -17.74 -13.38 -8.69
CA GLY A 81 -17.21 -14.43 -7.83
C GLY A 81 -15.78 -14.86 -8.17
N TRP A 82 -15.15 -14.27 -9.18
CA TRP A 82 -13.78 -14.53 -9.59
C TRP A 82 -12.87 -13.35 -9.24
N PRO A 83 -11.72 -13.59 -8.58
CA PRO A 83 -10.75 -12.53 -8.37
C PRO A 83 -10.16 -12.02 -9.68
N ASP A 84 -10.29 -10.72 -9.90
CA ASP A 84 -9.65 -9.87 -10.89
C ASP A 84 -8.31 -9.34 -10.41
N LEU A 85 -7.56 -8.67 -11.30
CA LEU A 85 -6.26 -8.07 -10.98
C LEU A 85 -6.25 -6.58 -11.31
N VAL A 86 -5.66 -5.80 -10.41
CA VAL A 86 -5.19 -4.44 -10.72
C VAL A 86 -3.68 -4.42 -10.69
N VAL A 87 -3.06 -4.00 -11.79
CA VAL A 87 -1.59 -3.99 -11.94
C VAL A 87 -1.13 -2.59 -12.34
N ARG A 88 -0.11 -2.07 -11.65
CA ARG A 88 0.42 -0.72 -11.90
C ARG A 88 1.94 -0.70 -12.02
N ARG A 89 2.48 -0.05 -13.06
CA ARG A 89 3.92 0.21 -13.30
C ARG A 89 4.46 1.37 -12.44
N ALA A 90 5.75 1.37 -12.12
CA ALA A 90 6.41 2.39 -11.30
C ALA A 90 6.56 3.77 -11.97
N THR A 91 5.46 4.46 -12.23
CA THR A 91 5.44 5.85 -12.73
C THR A 91 4.07 6.49 -12.51
N ASP A 92 4.07 7.79 -12.27
CA ASP A 92 2.85 8.59 -12.05
C ASP A 92 2.44 9.42 -13.26
N ALA A 93 3.05 9.21 -14.43
CA ALA A 93 2.53 9.87 -15.63
C ALA A 93 1.25 9.15 -16.13
N PRO A 94 0.41 9.85 -16.93
CA PRO A 94 -0.86 9.33 -17.42
C PRO A 94 -0.74 8.05 -18.25
N ASP A 95 -1.76 7.19 -18.12
CA ASP A 95 -1.94 6.08 -19.06
C ASP A 95 -2.27 6.61 -20.45
N GLN A 96 -1.88 5.88 -21.50
CA GLN A 96 -2.01 6.30 -22.87
C GLN A 96 -2.86 5.30 -23.66
N PHE A 97 -4.08 5.72 -23.99
CA PHE A 97 -5.06 5.00 -24.80
C PHE A 97 -5.15 5.53 -26.24
N PHE A 98 -4.13 6.25 -26.71
CA PHE A 98 -4.03 6.60 -28.13
C PHE A 98 -3.99 5.32 -28.95
N ASP A 99 -4.75 5.25 -30.04
CA ASP A 99 -4.54 4.24 -31.06
C ASP A 99 -3.31 4.63 -31.91
N PRO A 100 -2.27 3.81 -32.00
CA PRO A 100 -1.37 3.83 -33.13
C PRO A 100 -1.74 2.65 -34.04
N PRO A 101 -1.55 2.77 -35.35
CA PRO A 101 -1.62 1.59 -36.21
C PRO A 101 -0.47 0.65 -35.80
N ALA A 102 -0.78 -0.42 -35.05
CA ALA A 102 0.13 -1.50 -34.68
C ALA A 102 1.44 -1.08 -33.95
N CYS A 103 1.43 -1.07 -32.62
CA CYS A 103 2.66 -0.98 -31.82
C CYS A 103 3.10 -2.35 -31.29
N CYS A 104 4.37 -2.65 -31.49
CA CYS A 104 5.00 -3.96 -31.37
C CYS A 104 5.05 -4.49 -29.93
N ALA A 105 4.73 -5.77 -29.75
CA ALA A 105 4.91 -6.51 -28.50
C ALA A 105 6.38 -6.89 -28.20
N THR A 106 7.35 -6.41 -28.99
CA THR A 106 8.79 -6.73 -28.88
C THR A 106 9.67 -5.56 -29.31
N SER A 107 10.94 -5.59 -28.92
CA SER A 107 11.98 -4.54 -28.97
C SER A 107 12.38 -4.01 -30.36
N ASP A 108 11.66 -4.35 -31.43
CA ASP A 108 12.03 -4.04 -32.82
C ASP A 108 11.21 -2.90 -33.42
N CYS A 109 11.04 -1.80 -32.68
CA CYS A 109 10.48 -0.58 -33.26
C CYS A 109 11.56 0.18 -34.05
N ALA A 110 11.19 0.67 -35.24
CA ALA A 110 12.01 1.64 -35.95
C ALA A 110 12.25 2.88 -35.06
N GLU A 111 13.45 3.46 -35.16
CA GLU A 111 13.83 4.67 -34.45
C GLU A 111 12.76 5.77 -34.66
N GLY A 112 12.12 6.24 -33.59
CA GLY A 112 11.09 7.29 -33.63
C GLY A 112 9.63 6.85 -33.51
N VAL A 113 9.32 5.55 -33.36
CA VAL A 113 7.95 5.09 -33.03
C VAL A 113 7.70 5.18 -31.51
N VAL A 114 6.84 6.09 -31.08
CA VAL A 114 6.40 6.21 -29.68
C VAL A 114 5.15 5.33 -29.48
N CYS A 115 5.31 4.21 -28.78
CA CYS A 115 4.19 3.33 -28.42
C CYS A 115 3.41 3.92 -27.23
N PRO A 116 2.07 3.80 -27.18
CA PRO A 116 1.28 4.18 -26.02
C PRO A 116 1.79 3.43 -24.80
N GLN A 117 2.20 4.18 -23.79
CA GLN A 117 2.70 3.61 -22.55
C GLN A 117 1.52 3.31 -21.64
N ARG A 118 1.00 2.08 -21.74
CA ARG A 118 0.06 1.51 -20.76
C ARG A 118 0.76 1.34 -19.41
N ARG A 119 0.09 1.69 -18.32
CA ARG A 119 0.70 1.80 -16.98
C ARG A 119 -0.13 1.14 -15.91
N VAL A 120 -1.44 1.21 -16.06
CA VAL A 120 -2.41 0.62 -15.15
C VAL A 120 -3.26 -0.36 -15.96
N PHE A 121 -3.50 -1.52 -15.36
CA PHE A 121 -4.26 -2.61 -15.95
C PHE A 121 -5.29 -3.07 -14.93
N LEU A 122 -6.57 -2.88 -15.23
CA LEU A 122 -7.66 -3.60 -14.60
C LEU A 122 -7.98 -4.81 -15.48
N MET A 123 -7.65 -5.99 -14.98
CA MET A 123 -7.75 -7.25 -15.69
C MET A 123 -8.89 -8.06 -15.11
N ARG A 124 -10.01 -8.15 -15.83
CA ARG A 124 -11.16 -8.95 -15.40
C ARG A 124 -10.90 -10.42 -15.64
N ASN A 125 -11.14 -11.25 -14.64
CA ASN A 125 -11.10 -12.69 -14.75
C ASN A 125 -12.35 -13.19 -15.49
N THR A 126 -12.14 -13.95 -16.55
CA THR A 126 -13.25 -14.44 -17.38
C THR A 126 -13.97 -15.67 -16.81
N GLY A 127 -13.50 -16.22 -15.68
CA GLY A 127 -13.94 -17.52 -15.14
C GLY A 127 -13.54 -18.72 -16.03
N ALA A 128 -12.86 -18.48 -17.15
CA ALA A 128 -12.42 -19.47 -18.12
C ALA A 128 -10.91 -19.71 -18.11
N GLY A 129 -10.20 -19.22 -17.08
CA GLY A 129 -8.74 -19.33 -16.96
C GLY A 129 -7.97 -18.30 -17.77
N THR A 130 -8.62 -17.22 -18.17
CA THR A 130 -8.02 -16.07 -18.90
C THR A 130 -8.46 -14.75 -18.29
N PHE A 131 -7.68 -13.69 -18.51
CA PHE A 131 -8.01 -12.32 -18.14
C PHE A 131 -8.25 -11.42 -19.35
N GLU A 132 -9.11 -10.42 -19.18
CA GLU A 132 -9.42 -9.39 -20.17
C GLU A 132 -9.05 -8.01 -19.64
N ASP A 133 -8.33 -7.19 -20.42
CA ASP A 133 -8.02 -5.81 -20.07
C ASP A 133 -9.25 -4.92 -20.25
N VAL A 134 -9.89 -4.57 -19.14
CA VAL A 134 -11.06 -3.69 -19.09
C VAL A 134 -10.73 -2.28 -18.59
N THR A 135 -9.44 -1.91 -18.52
CA THR A 135 -8.99 -0.63 -17.93
C THR A 135 -9.67 0.57 -18.56
N ARG A 136 -9.80 0.58 -19.90
CA ARG A 136 -10.42 1.70 -20.61
C ARG A 136 -11.94 1.65 -20.52
N SER A 137 -12.53 0.46 -20.70
CA SER A 137 -13.98 0.28 -20.77
C SER A 137 -14.66 0.42 -19.42
N SER A 138 -13.96 0.08 -18.32
CA SER A 138 -14.44 0.27 -16.95
C SER A 138 -14.50 1.73 -16.54
N GLY A 139 -13.81 2.66 -17.22
CA GLY A 139 -13.76 4.06 -16.79
C GLY A 139 -12.92 4.30 -15.52
N LEU A 140 -12.18 3.30 -15.02
CA LEU A 140 -11.29 3.41 -13.84
C LEU A 140 -10.35 4.62 -13.90
N LEU A 141 -9.85 4.94 -15.11
CA LEU A 141 -8.91 6.04 -15.34
C LEU A 141 -9.58 7.27 -15.95
N THR A 142 -10.87 7.47 -15.73
CA THR A 142 -11.59 8.67 -16.18
C THR A 142 -10.98 9.92 -15.54
N ASN A 143 -10.61 10.88 -16.37
CA ASN A 143 -10.09 12.17 -15.91
C ASN A 143 -11.24 13.02 -15.38
N ARG A 144 -10.99 13.80 -14.31
CA ARG A 144 -11.90 14.86 -13.88
C ARG A 144 -11.95 15.98 -14.91
N VAL A 145 -10.79 16.37 -15.43
CA VAL A 145 -10.67 17.40 -16.46
C VAL A 145 -9.90 16.84 -17.64
N GLU A 146 -10.61 16.55 -18.73
CA GLU A 146 -9.98 16.10 -19.96
C GLU A 146 -9.22 17.26 -20.63
N THR A 147 -7.90 17.31 -20.44
CA THR A 147 -7.02 18.28 -21.10
C THR A 147 -6.43 17.73 -22.40
N THR A 148 -6.39 16.40 -22.57
CA THR A 148 -5.87 15.72 -23.75
C THR A 148 -6.59 14.39 -23.95
N ALA A 149 -7.23 14.24 -25.11
CA ALA A 149 -7.96 13.02 -25.44
C ALA A 149 -7.05 11.80 -25.47
N GLY A 150 -7.52 10.66 -24.94
CA GLY A 150 -6.78 9.41 -24.93
C GLY A 150 -5.72 9.30 -23.83
N LEU A 151 -5.61 10.26 -22.92
CA LEU A 151 -4.88 10.07 -21.66
C LEU A 151 -5.83 9.61 -20.56
N GLY A 152 -5.41 8.62 -19.77
CA GLY A 152 -6.10 8.22 -18.54
C GLY A 152 -5.45 8.83 -17.30
N ARG A 153 -6.26 9.05 -16.25
CA ARG A 153 -5.83 9.61 -14.98
C ARG A 153 -4.60 8.85 -14.45
N PRO A 154 -3.57 9.54 -13.92
CA PRO A 154 -2.50 8.88 -13.21
C PRO A 154 -2.93 8.42 -11.81
N GLY A 155 -2.42 7.26 -11.38
CA GLY A 155 -2.64 6.74 -10.04
C GLY A 155 -1.46 5.91 -9.54
N GLN A 156 -1.16 6.04 -8.26
CA GLN A 156 -0.09 5.34 -7.54
C GLN A 156 -0.63 4.21 -6.67
N VAL A 157 -1.79 4.42 -6.05
CA VAL A 157 -2.46 3.49 -5.13
C VAL A 157 -3.86 3.19 -5.65
N TYR A 158 -4.26 1.93 -5.58
CA TYR A 158 -5.61 1.46 -5.88
C TYR A 158 -6.05 0.58 -4.71
N ALA A 159 -6.98 1.10 -3.91
CA ALA A 159 -7.59 0.39 -2.80
C ALA A 159 -9.09 0.27 -3.05
N PHE A 160 -9.68 -0.87 -2.74
CA PHE A 160 -11.08 -1.17 -3.05
C PHE A 160 -11.90 -1.31 -1.76
N GLY A 161 -13.12 -0.82 -1.77
CA GLY A 161 -14.06 -0.86 -0.65
C GLY A 161 -15.42 -0.33 -1.11
N ASP A 162 -16.51 -0.85 -0.55
CA ASP A 162 -17.88 -0.36 -0.78
C ASP A 162 -18.10 0.88 0.10
N VAL A 163 -17.89 2.07 -0.45
CA VAL A 163 -17.85 3.33 0.34
C VAL A 163 -19.19 4.04 0.41
N ASP A 164 -20.17 3.61 -0.39
CA ASP A 164 -21.54 4.12 -0.37
C ASP A 164 -22.59 3.06 0.04
N ASN A 165 -22.13 1.87 0.45
CA ASN A 165 -22.93 0.76 0.96
C ASN A 165 -24.00 0.27 -0.03
N ASP A 166 -23.71 0.35 -1.33
CA ASP A 166 -24.61 -0.14 -2.38
C ASP A 166 -24.40 -1.62 -2.73
N GLY A 167 -23.34 -2.23 -2.19
CA GLY A 167 -22.98 -3.63 -2.37
C GLY A 167 -21.93 -3.87 -3.45
N ASP A 168 -21.49 -2.83 -4.16
CA ASP A 168 -20.47 -2.89 -5.19
C ASP A 168 -19.15 -2.28 -4.68
N LEU A 169 -18.02 -2.87 -5.07
CA LEU A 169 -16.72 -2.36 -4.63
C LEU A 169 -16.31 -1.12 -5.43
N ASP A 170 -16.18 0.01 -4.75
CA ASP A 170 -15.59 1.23 -5.26
C ASP A 170 -14.06 1.19 -5.20
N VAL A 171 -13.41 2.20 -5.77
CA VAL A 171 -11.95 2.28 -5.76
C VAL A 171 -11.43 3.66 -5.45
N PHE A 172 -10.63 3.75 -4.39
CA PHE A 172 -9.78 4.89 -4.14
C PHE A 172 -8.54 4.83 -5.04
N THR A 173 -8.39 5.87 -5.86
CA THR A 173 -7.23 6.12 -6.71
C THR A 173 -6.34 7.17 -6.06
N GLY A 174 -5.33 6.72 -5.33
CA GLY A 174 -4.36 7.59 -4.66
C GLY A 174 -3.33 8.14 -5.64
N ARG A 175 -3.13 9.45 -5.62
CA ARG A 175 -2.24 10.15 -6.56
C ARG A 175 -0.90 10.49 -5.90
N GLY A 176 0.20 10.15 -6.57
CA GLY A 176 1.53 10.68 -6.26
C GLY A 176 1.73 12.13 -6.71
N ASP A 177 2.79 12.76 -6.24
CA ASP A 177 3.12 14.16 -6.52
C ASP A 177 4.11 14.38 -7.68
N SER A 178 4.31 13.37 -8.52
CA SER A 178 5.19 13.51 -9.69
C SER A 178 4.85 14.77 -10.52
N PRO A 179 5.89 15.49 -11.00
CA PRO A 179 5.70 16.65 -11.87
C PRO A 179 5.09 16.28 -13.23
N ASP A 180 5.10 15.00 -13.60
CA ASP A 180 4.57 14.49 -14.85
C ASP A 180 3.03 14.31 -14.84
N ASN A 181 2.30 15.11 -14.06
CA ASN A 181 0.85 15.18 -14.20
C ASN A 181 0.44 16.36 -15.12
N PRO A 182 0.26 16.13 -16.43
CA PRO A 182 -0.24 17.15 -17.34
C PRO A 182 -1.72 17.51 -17.11
N GLN A 183 -2.41 16.81 -16.20
CA GLN A 183 -3.81 16.99 -15.87
C GLN A 183 -3.96 17.53 -14.43
N VAL A 184 -5.03 18.27 -14.15
CA VAL A 184 -5.30 18.83 -12.81
C VAL A 184 -5.96 17.77 -11.91
N GLU A 185 -5.50 16.53 -12.00
CA GLU A 185 -6.06 15.40 -11.25
C GLU A 185 -5.55 15.41 -9.80
N THR A 186 -6.25 14.76 -8.89
CA THR A 186 -5.81 14.56 -7.50
C THR A 186 -6.11 13.11 -7.11
N SER A 187 -5.92 12.73 -5.86
CA SER A 187 -6.56 11.52 -5.34
C SER A 187 -8.09 11.62 -5.52
N GLU A 188 -8.74 10.46 -5.68
CA GLU A 188 -10.16 10.38 -6.04
C GLU A 188 -10.77 9.05 -5.63
N ILE A 189 -12.04 9.08 -5.26
CA ILE A 189 -12.88 7.89 -5.18
C ILE A 189 -13.64 7.71 -6.49
N MET A 190 -13.53 6.52 -7.08
CA MET A 190 -14.28 6.15 -8.27
C MET A 190 -15.38 5.19 -7.85
N LEU A 191 -16.63 5.61 -8.01
CA LEU A 191 -17.80 4.83 -7.59
C LEU A 191 -18.15 3.80 -8.66
N ASN A 192 -18.26 2.55 -8.26
CA ASN A 192 -18.77 1.49 -9.12
C ASN A 192 -20.25 1.74 -9.41
N GLN A 193 -20.71 1.38 -10.60
CA GLN A 193 -22.10 1.59 -11.03
C GLN A 193 -22.91 0.28 -11.04
N GLY A 194 -22.36 -0.78 -10.43
CA GLY A 194 -22.94 -2.12 -10.36
C GLY A 194 -22.88 -2.94 -11.66
N ASP A 195 -22.19 -2.43 -12.68
CA ASP A 195 -21.95 -3.12 -13.95
C ASP A 195 -20.45 -3.28 -14.27
N GLY A 196 -19.58 -3.07 -13.27
CA GLY A 196 -18.12 -3.07 -13.41
C GLY A 196 -17.57 -1.82 -14.10
N THR A 197 -18.40 -0.77 -14.27
CA THR A 197 -17.94 0.57 -14.67
C THR A 197 -17.86 1.52 -13.49
N PHE A 198 -16.96 2.48 -13.58
CA PHE A 198 -16.65 3.45 -12.54
C PHE A 198 -16.95 4.87 -12.99
N ALA A 199 -17.53 5.67 -12.09
CA ALA A 199 -17.75 7.10 -12.24
C ALA A 199 -16.95 7.89 -11.19
N LEU A 200 -16.74 9.18 -11.43
CA LEU A 200 -16.12 10.05 -10.43
C LEU A 200 -17.07 10.21 -9.23
N GLY A 201 -16.52 10.12 -8.02
CA GLY A 201 -17.27 10.39 -6.79
C GLY A 201 -17.66 11.86 -6.59
N PRO A 202 -18.19 12.20 -5.40
CA PRO A 202 -18.64 13.55 -5.05
C PRO A 202 -17.52 14.61 -5.17
N ALA A 203 -17.86 15.79 -5.67
CA ALA A 203 -16.88 16.84 -5.97
C ALA A 203 -16.39 17.63 -4.77
N GLU A 204 -17.18 17.61 -3.70
CA GLU A 204 -16.95 18.17 -2.39
C GLU A 204 -16.03 17.32 -1.51
N SER A 205 -15.70 16.09 -1.94
CA SER A 205 -14.87 15.17 -1.17
C SER A 205 -13.51 15.78 -0.83
N ALA A 206 -13.13 15.67 0.44
CA ALA A 206 -11.85 16.14 0.95
C ALA A 206 -10.65 15.41 0.34
N LEU A 207 -10.85 14.29 -0.37
CA LEU A 207 -9.79 13.60 -1.13
C LEU A 207 -9.26 14.45 -2.31
N ARG A 208 -10.04 15.42 -2.78
CA ARG A 208 -9.69 16.26 -3.94
C ARG A 208 -8.75 17.42 -3.60
N ILE A 209 -7.71 17.17 -2.79
CA ILE A 209 -6.75 18.20 -2.36
C ILE A 209 -5.80 18.55 -3.51
N ALA A 210 -5.79 19.82 -3.92
CA ALA A 210 -5.14 20.27 -5.14
C ALA A 210 -3.60 20.42 -5.07
N ALA A 211 -3.00 20.41 -3.87
CA ALA A 211 -1.55 20.56 -3.70
C ALA A 211 -1.08 20.14 -2.30
N GLY A 212 -0.03 19.33 -2.22
CA GLY A 212 0.67 19.07 -0.95
C GLY A 212 0.68 17.62 -0.49
N ASP A 213 -0.16 16.74 -1.06
CA ASP A 213 -0.20 15.30 -0.75
C ASP A 213 0.33 14.43 -1.88
N SER A 214 0.78 13.24 -1.53
CA SER A 214 1.39 12.28 -2.44
C SER A 214 1.18 10.87 -1.91
N THR A 215 0.03 10.30 -2.24
CA THR A 215 -0.45 9.08 -1.59
C THR A 215 0.37 7.87 -2.02
N SER A 216 0.89 7.15 -1.03
CA SER A 216 1.79 6.02 -1.25
C SER A 216 1.22 4.68 -0.79
N GLY A 217 0.27 4.71 0.15
CA GLY A 217 -0.50 3.58 0.65
C GLY A 217 -1.90 4.04 1.08
N ALA A 218 -2.83 3.09 1.11
CA ALA A 218 -4.20 3.34 1.54
C ALA A 218 -4.82 2.08 2.14
N ALA A 219 -5.66 2.24 3.16
CA ALA A 219 -6.44 1.18 3.78
C ALA A 219 -7.86 1.68 4.10
N PHE A 220 -8.87 0.94 3.65
CA PHE A 220 -10.25 1.15 4.09
C PHE A 220 -10.53 0.37 5.36
N PHE A 221 -11.26 0.98 6.29
CA PHE A 221 -11.70 0.40 7.56
C PHE A 221 -12.82 1.27 8.15
N ASP A 222 -13.50 0.81 9.19
CA ASP A 222 -14.57 1.56 9.87
C ASP A 222 -14.05 2.00 11.25
N TYR A 223 -13.56 3.25 11.36
CA TYR A 223 -12.80 3.68 12.55
C TYR A 223 -13.71 3.95 13.76
N ASP A 224 -14.95 4.35 13.53
CA ASP A 224 -15.92 4.67 14.59
C ASP A 224 -17.01 3.60 14.76
N ARG A 225 -16.94 2.52 13.98
CA ARG A 225 -17.84 1.36 13.98
C ARG A 225 -19.28 1.73 13.64
N ASN A 226 -19.45 2.69 12.72
CA ASN A 226 -20.75 3.16 12.28
C ASN A 226 -21.30 2.39 11.05
N GLY A 227 -20.51 1.46 10.50
CA GLY A 227 -20.83 0.68 9.30
C GLY A 227 -20.54 1.39 7.99
N LEU A 228 -19.80 2.49 8.00
CA LEU A 228 -19.37 3.25 6.84
C LEU A 228 -17.85 3.14 6.73
N LEU A 229 -17.33 2.97 5.51
CA LEU A 229 -15.89 2.86 5.32
C LEU A 229 -15.21 4.23 5.34
N ASP A 230 -14.19 4.33 6.17
CA ASP A 230 -13.23 5.42 6.29
C ASP A 230 -11.91 5.05 5.60
N LEU A 231 -11.03 6.03 5.40
CA LEU A 231 -9.81 5.86 4.62
C LEU A 231 -8.57 6.39 5.36
N TRP A 232 -7.64 5.50 5.67
CA TRP A 232 -6.29 5.83 6.13
C TRP A 232 -5.32 5.87 4.95
N THR A 233 -4.53 6.94 4.82
CA THR A 233 -3.56 7.11 3.72
C THR A 233 -2.19 7.50 4.22
N SER A 234 -1.15 6.84 3.69
CA SER A 234 0.23 7.24 3.91
C SER A 234 0.72 8.17 2.80
N GLN A 235 1.63 9.09 3.13
CA GLN A 235 2.17 10.07 2.18
C GLN A 235 3.69 9.90 1.97
N SER A 236 4.13 9.98 0.71
CA SER A 236 5.54 10.12 0.34
C SER A 236 5.68 10.96 -0.92
N SER A 237 6.59 11.92 -0.94
CA SER A 237 6.89 12.67 -2.16
C SER A 237 8.09 12.11 -2.94
N TRP A 238 8.13 12.41 -4.24
CA TRP A 238 9.28 12.13 -5.07
C TRP A 238 10.51 13.01 -4.74
N ASP A 239 10.27 14.23 -4.28
CA ASP A 239 11.34 15.19 -3.90
C ASP A 239 11.92 14.93 -2.50
N GLY A 240 11.41 13.91 -1.80
CA GLY A 240 11.81 13.56 -0.44
C GLY A 240 11.24 14.48 0.65
N SER A 241 10.42 15.49 0.31
CA SER A 241 9.60 16.23 1.27
C SER A 241 8.74 15.31 2.14
N GLN A 242 8.73 15.60 3.44
CA GLN A 242 7.96 14.82 4.41
C GLN A 242 6.55 15.42 4.53
N ARG A 243 5.55 14.56 4.64
CA ARG A 243 4.13 14.93 4.64
C ARG A 243 3.41 14.17 5.74
N ASN A 244 2.31 14.73 6.23
CA ASN A 244 1.49 14.07 7.22
C ASN A 244 0.66 12.98 6.56
N ASP A 245 0.59 11.80 7.17
CA ASP A 245 -0.39 10.78 6.80
C ASP A 245 -1.80 11.27 7.17
N HIS A 246 -2.84 10.85 6.45
CA HIS A 246 -4.19 11.40 6.61
C HIS A 246 -5.23 10.32 6.88
N LEU A 247 -6.12 10.61 7.83
CA LEU A 247 -7.35 9.85 8.06
C LEU A 247 -8.55 10.66 7.57
N TYR A 248 -9.36 10.02 6.73
CA TYR A 248 -10.59 10.59 6.20
C TYR A 248 -11.80 9.80 6.70
N TRP A 249 -12.81 10.50 7.22
CA TRP A 249 -14.10 9.91 7.55
C TRP A 249 -14.97 9.77 6.29
N GLY A 250 -15.66 8.64 6.12
CA GLY A 250 -16.59 8.39 5.03
C GLY A 250 -18.03 8.73 5.40
N ASP A 251 -18.76 9.39 4.50
CA ASP A 251 -20.17 9.76 4.75
C ASP A 251 -21.19 8.67 4.38
N GLY A 252 -20.71 7.55 3.83
CA GLY A 252 -21.56 6.46 3.35
C GLY A 252 -22.33 6.77 2.06
N LEU A 253 -21.97 7.85 1.37
CA LEU A 253 -22.50 8.26 0.07
C LEU A 253 -21.36 8.51 -0.93
N GLY A 254 -20.16 8.01 -0.61
CA GLY A 254 -18.95 8.15 -1.40
C GLY A 254 -18.18 9.45 -1.18
N ALA A 255 -18.61 10.37 -0.31
CA ALA A 255 -17.81 11.54 0.03
C ALA A 255 -16.99 11.31 1.31
N PHE A 256 -15.89 12.04 1.42
CA PHE A 256 -15.00 11.94 2.56
C PHE A 256 -14.72 13.32 3.16
N GLY A 257 -14.58 13.39 4.49
CA GLY A 257 -14.04 14.54 5.20
C GLY A 257 -12.72 14.21 5.89
N GLU A 258 -11.88 15.20 6.15
CA GLU A 258 -10.57 14.99 6.79
C GLU A 258 -10.68 15.15 8.31
N VAL A 259 -10.12 14.19 9.07
CA VAL A 259 -10.24 14.11 10.54
C VAL A 259 -8.91 13.84 11.24
N THR A 260 -7.78 14.04 10.56
CA THR A 260 -6.43 13.73 11.07
C THR A 260 -6.08 14.55 12.31
N ASP A 261 -6.25 15.87 12.24
CA ASP A 261 -5.95 16.77 13.36
C ASP A 261 -6.83 16.55 14.60
N PRO A 262 -8.17 16.52 14.50
CA PRO A 262 -9.03 16.33 15.67
C PRO A 262 -8.83 14.96 16.35
N LEU A 263 -8.31 13.96 15.64
CA LEU A 263 -8.03 12.63 16.18
C LEU A 263 -6.60 12.43 16.70
N GLY A 264 -5.74 13.46 16.64
CA GLY A 264 -4.39 13.42 17.21
C GLY A 264 -3.33 12.76 16.33
N LEU A 265 -3.59 12.63 15.03
CA LEU A 265 -2.70 11.98 14.06
C LEU A 265 -1.69 12.94 13.41
N THR A 266 -1.76 14.24 13.74
CA THR A 266 -0.84 15.25 13.20
C THR A 266 0.58 15.03 13.72
N THR A 267 1.50 14.76 12.81
CA THR A 267 2.95 14.72 13.07
C THR A 267 3.61 16.08 12.79
N MET A 268 4.87 16.24 13.20
CA MET A 268 5.62 17.49 13.14
C MET A 268 6.59 17.55 11.95
N PRO A 269 7.00 18.73 11.47
CA PRO A 269 8.08 18.83 10.48
C PRO A 269 9.42 18.28 10.98
N TRP A 270 10.29 17.93 10.04
CA TRP A 270 11.61 17.36 10.31
C TRP A 270 12.63 18.42 10.78
N VAL A 271 12.53 18.81 12.07
CA VAL A 271 13.33 19.92 12.62
C VAL A 271 14.35 19.51 13.67
N ALA A 272 14.13 18.41 14.41
CA ALA A 272 15.02 17.94 15.46
C ALA A 272 15.17 16.42 15.49
N LEU A 273 16.36 15.94 15.86
CA LEU A 273 16.64 14.50 16.03
C LEU A 273 15.78 13.87 17.12
N GLY A 274 15.42 14.64 18.15
CA GLY A 274 14.54 14.18 19.23
C GLY A 274 13.13 13.83 18.74
N ASP A 275 12.55 14.65 17.87
CA ASP A 275 11.22 14.40 17.30
C ASP A 275 11.23 13.16 16.40
N LEU A 276 12.34 12.97 15.71
CA LEU A 276 12.62 11.82 14.88
C LEU A 276 12.71 10.52 15.66
N ASN A 277 13.59 10.47 16.65
CA ASN A 277 13.76 9.31 17.52
C ASN A 277 12.52 9.05 18.38
N GLY A 278 11.72 10.09 18.64
CA GLY A 278 10.42 9.99 19.31
C GLY A 278 9.28 9.59 18.39
N ALA A 279 9.52 9.39 17.09
CA ALA A 279 8.49 9.12 16.08
C ALA A 279 7.34 10.13 16.05
N LEU A 280 7.67 11.41 16.27
CA LEU A 280 6.74 12.54 16.29
C LEU A 280 6.71 13.31 14.98
N ALA A 281 7.70 13.12 14.12
CA ALA A 281 7.87 13.87 12.88
C ALA A 281 7.29 13.14 11.66
N HIS A 282 6.89 13.89 10.63
CA HIS A 282 6.51 13.36 9.33
C HIS A 282 7.58 12.43 8.77
N THR A 283 7.16 11.39 8.04
CA THR A 283 8.06 10.44 7.41
C THR A 283 7.70 10.20 5.95
N VAL A 284 8.55 9.46 5.24
CA VAL A 284 8.28 9.04 3.86
C VAL A 284 7.52 7.72 3.94
N GLY A 285 6.22 7.79 4.18
CA GLY A 285 5.34 6.63 4.29
C GLY A 285 5.23 5.91 2.95
N TRP A 286 5.21 4.58 2.93
CA TRP A 286 5.20 3.77 1.70
C TRP A 286 4.09 2.73 1.65
N SER A 287 3.51 2.41 2.81
CA SER A 287 2.30 1.63 2.94
C SER A 287 1.46 2.16 4.10
N ALA A 288 0.17 1.92 4.02
CA ALA A 288 -0.80 2.22 5.05
C ALA A 288 -1.57 0.93 5.35
N LEU A 289 -1.86 0.70 6.63
CA LEU A 289 -2.61 -0.47 7.10
C LEU A 289 -3.45 -0.04 8.29
N ALA A 290 -4.65 -0.62 8.40
CA ALA A 290 -5.48 -0.55 9.58
C ALA A 290 -5.75 -1.98 10.06
N CYS A 291 -5.49 -2.26 11.34
CA CYS A 291 -5.70 -3.59 11.92
C CYS A 291 -5.93 -3.50 13.42
N ASP A 292 -6.87 -4.27 13.95
CA ASP A 292 -7.02 -4.45 15.40
C ASP A 292 -5.92 -5.41 15.90
N LEU A 293 -4.78 -4.85 16.31
CA LEU A 293 -3.61 -5.60 16.76
C LEU A 293 -3.75 -6.08 18.20
N ASN A 294 -4.55 -5.37 19.00
CA ASN A 294 -4.65 -5.61 20.44
C ASN A 294 -5.92 -6.38 20.84
N GLY A 295 -6.84 -6.61 19.90
CA GLY A 295 -8.08 -7.37 20.07
C GLY A 295 -9.18 -6.61 20.82
N ASP A 296 -9.14 -5.28 20.90
CA ASP A 296 -10.15 -4.46 21.57
C ASP A 296 -11.33 -4.07 20.66
N GLY A 297 -11.25 -4.42 19.38
CA GLY A 297 -12.25 -4.17 18.36
C GLY A 297 -12.12 -2.83 17.67
N ASP A 298 -11.10 -2.02 17.98
CA ASP A 298 -10.81 -0.75 17.33
C ASP A 298 -9.47 -0.84 16.59
N ALA A 299 -9.49 -0.60 15.28
CA ALA A 299 -8.29 -0.79 14.47
C ALA A 299 -7.20 0.25 14.76
N GLU A 300 -5.96 -0.22 14.92
CA GLU A 300 -4.77 0.60 14.90
C GLU A 300 -4.32 0.96 13.49
N LEU A 301 -3.69 2.14 13.37
CA LEU A 301 -3.19 2.65 12.09
C LEU A 301 -1.69 2.52 12.01
N LEU A 302 -1.21 1.90 10.95
CA LEU A 302 0.19 1.69 10.68
C LEU A 302 0.60 2.40 9.39
N SER A 303 1.78 3.00 9.41
CA SER A 303 2.45 3.59 8.25
C SER A 303 3.90 3.14 8.23
N SER A 304 4.32 2.46 7.16
CA SER A 304 5.70 1.98 7.02
C SER A 304 6.56 3.03 6.31
N CYS A 305 7.74 3.34 6.83
CA CYS A 305 8.64 4.33 6.22
C CYS A 305 9.74 3.69 5.37
N TYR A 306 9.86 4.15 4.13
CA TYR A 306 11.03 3.88 3.29
C TYR A 306 11.70 5.21 2.93
N GLY A 307 12.61 5.62 3.81
CA GLY A 307 13.25 6.93 3.75
C GLY A 307 14.19 7.25 4.90
N ARG A 308 14.60 6.25 5.70
CA ARG A 308 15.40 6.43 6.93
C ARG A 308 14.73 7.39 7.93
N GLY A 309 13.55 7.00 8.39
CA GLY A 309 12.72 7.64 9.41
C GLY A 309 11.82 6.61 10.09
N PRO A 310 11.08 6.99 11.14
CA PRO A 310 10.23 6.07 11.89
C PRO A 310 9.08 5.50 11.06
N ASN A 311 8.77 4.22 11.28
CA ASN A 311 7.42 3.75 11.03
C ASN A 311 6.47 4.38 12.06
N HIS A 312 5.21 4.59 11.71
CA HIS A 312 4.21 5.09 12.66
C HIS A 312 3.18 4.02 13.00
N LEU A 313 2.97 3.79 14.29
CA LEU A 313 1.85 3.04 14.83
C LEU A 313 1.01 3.98 15.69
N TRP A 314 -0.27 4.06 15.39
CA TRP A 314 -1.25 4.85 16.11
C TRP A 314 -2.28 3.93 16.74
N GLN A 315 -2.32 3.92 18.06
CA GLN A 315 -3.26 3.11 18.83
C GLN A 315 -4.57 3.83 19.05
N ALA A 316 -5.69 3.21 18.68
CA ALA A 316 -7.00 3.73 19.05
C ALA A 316 -7.19 3.65 20.56
N THR A 317 -7.63 4.75 21.20
CA THR A 317 -7.87 4.77 22.65
C THR A 317 -9.09 5.61 22.98
N GLY A 318 -9.91 5.14 23.93
CA GLY A 318 -11.13 5.82 24.35
C GLY A 318 -12.34 4.90 24.29
N PRO A 319 -13.56 5.41 24.54
CA PRO A 319 -14.78 4.64 24.36
C PRO A 319 -15.27 4.70 22.90
N ALA A 320 -16.03 3.67 22.49
CA ALA A 320 -16.79 3.59 21.24
C ALA A 320 -17.37 4.94 20.78
N GLY A 321 -16.95 5.41 19.59
CA GLY A 321 -17.41 6.65 18.98
C GLY A 321 -16.82 7.94 19.57
N GLN A 322 -15.83 7.86 20.47
CA GLN A 322 -15.07 9.00 21.01
C GLN A 322 -13.58 8.68 21.15
N PHE A 323 -13.02 7.98 20.17
CA PHE A 323 -11.63 7.57 20.18
C PHE A 323 -10.68 8.71 19.81
N GLN A 324 -9.48 8.64 20.35
CA GLN A 324 -8.31 9.36 19.88
C GLN A 324 -7.22 8.36 19.52
N PHE A 325 -6.40 8.72 18.55
CA PHE A 325 -5.22 7.96 18.21
C PHE A 325 -4.02 8.45 19.04
N VAL A 326 -3.37 7.51 19.72
CA VAL A 326 -2.16 7.76 20.50
C VAL A 326 -0.98 7.15 19.77
N ASN A 327 0.08 7.94 19.58
CA ASN A 327 1.30 7.43 18.96
C ASN A 327 1.93 6.36 19.86
N ARG A 328 2.03 5.13 19.33
CA ARG A 328 2.68 3.97 19.95
C ARG A 328 3.89 3.47 19.18
N SER A 329 4.45 4.31 18.32
CA SER A 329 5.47 3.86 17.38
C SER A 329 6.74 3.38 18.10
N VAL A 330 7.23 4.12 19.09
CA VAL A 330 8.48 3.80 19.79
C VAL A 330 8.30 2.73 20.86
N ASP A 331 7.27 2.83 21.70
CA ASP A 331 7.03 1.91 22.81
C ASP A 331 6.58 0.52 22.36
N SER A 332 5.91 0.40 21.20
CA SER A 332 5.67 -0.90 20.55
C SER A 332 6.91 -1.54 19.94
N GLY A 333 7.97 -0.75 19.66
CA GLY A 333 9.12 -1.19 18.87
C GLY A 333 8.88 -1.23 17.36
N TYR A 334 7.76 -0.72 16.87
CA TYR A 334 7.46 -0.66 15.43
C TYR A 334 8.25 0.44 14.69
N ALA A 335 8.55 1.56 15.37
CA ALA A 335 9.22 2.71 14.77
C ALA A 335 10.55 2.35 14.11
N PHE A 336 11.36 1.54 14.79
CA PHE A 336 12.70 1.15 14.40
C PHE A 336 12.95 -0.29 14.83
N ASP A 337 13.80 -1.02 14.11
CA ASP A 337 14.31 -2.27 14.64
C ASP A 337 15.18 -2.05 15.89
N HIS A 338 15.43 -3.13 16.64
CA HIS A 338 16.25 -3.09 17.85
C HIS A 338 17.76 -3.05 17.58
N ARG A 339 18.20 -3.04 16.31
CA ARG A 339 19.61 -3.15 15.91
C ARG A 339 20.22 -1.77 15.71
N VAL A 340 20.64 -1.17 16.82
CA VAL A 340 21.25 0.18 16.84
C VAL A 340 22.78 0.18 16.84
N ASP A 341 23.42 -0.97 16.61
CA ASP A 341 24.88 -1.02 16.50
C ASP A 341 25.33 -0.61 15.09
N TRP A 342 25.79 0.63 14.95
CA TRP A 342 26.25 1.17 13.67
C TRP A 342 27.67 0.74 13.27
N ARG A 343 28.44 0.09 14.17
CA ARG A 343 29.89 -0.15 13.97
C ARG A 343 30.19 -1.25 12.94
N ASP A 344 29.17 -1.93 12.44
CA ASP A 344 29.26 -2.83 11.29
C ASP A 344 29.00 -2.16 9.94
N ASN A 345 28.55 -0.89 9.94
CA ASN A 345 28.36 -0.10 8.74
C ASN A 345 29.71 0.30 8.12
N GLU A 346 29.93 -0.08 6.86
CA GLU A 346 31.18 0.16 6.15
C GLU A 346 31.50 1.65 5.98
N SER A 347 30.50 2.50 5.75
CA SER A 347 30.69 3.95 5.67
C SER A 347 31.09 4.53 7.02
N ALA A 348 30.49 4.05 8.13
CA ALA A 348 30.84 4.49 9.48
C ALA A 348 32.26 4.03 9.89
N ARG A 349 32.63 2.80 9.55
CA ARG A 349 34.01 2.29 9.71
C ARG A 349 35.01 3.15 8.96
N CYS A 350 34.67 3.55 7.73
CA CYS A 350 35.53 4.43 6.97
C CYS A 350 35.66 5.82 7.63
N HIS A 351 34.55 6.41 8.10
CA HIS A 351 34.59 7.66 8.88
C HIS A 351 35.55 7.54 10.06
N CYS A 352 35.41 6.50 10.88
CA CYS A 352 36.26 6.30 12.05
C CYS A 352 37.72 5.96 11.73
N GLN A 353 38.01 5.35 10.58
CA GLN A 353 39.38 5.18 10.11
C GLN A 353 40.03 6.53 9.77
N LEU A 354 39.29 7.43 9.14
CA LEU A 354 39.77 8.75 8.72
C LEU A 354 39.81 9.75 9.89
N HIS A 355 38.86 9.64 10.83
CA HIS A 355 38.68 10.52 11.99
C HIS A 355 38.70 9.73 13.31
N PRO A 356 39.83 9.10 13.68
CA PRO A 356 39.91 8.17 14.82
C PRO A 356 39.71 8.82 16.20
N THR A 357 39.73 10.16 16.27
CA THR A 357 39.53 10.92 17.51
C THR A 357 38.10 11.40 17.72
N ASP A 358 37.23 11.22 16.73
CA ASP A 358 35.82 11.56 16.85
C ASP A 358 35.15 10.68 17.90
N GLU A 359 34.02 11.16 18.42
CA GLU A 359 33.24 10.46 19.43
C GLU A 359 32.95 9.01 19.00
N ASP A 360 33.04 8.06 19.92
CA ASP A 360 32.71 6.64 19.70
C ASP A 360 33.45 5.90 18.55
N CYS A 361 34.44 6.52 17.90
CA CYS A 361 35.27 5.88 16.88
C CYS A 361 36.38 4.98 17.46
N ALA A 362 36.65 5.09 18.76
CA ALA A 362 37.65 4.28 19.44
C ALA A 362 37.31 2.78 19.37
N GLY A 363 38.15 1.99 18.71
CA GLY A 363 37.99 0.54 18.61
C GLY A 363 37.07 0.06 17.48
N VAL A 364 36.54 0.98 16.66
CA VAL A 364 35.81 0.62 15.44
C VAL A 364 36.79 0.01 14.43
N PRO A 365 36.51 -1.18 13.88
CA PRO A 365 37.41 -1.82 12.91
C PRO A 365 37.44 -1.06 11.58
N ALA A 366 38.53 -1.20 10.83
CA ALA A 366 38.62 -0.68 9.46
C ALA A 366 37.54 -1.31 8.55
N PRO A 367 37.06 -0.59 7.52
CA PRO A 367 36.13 -1.14 6.54
C PRO A 367 36.74 -2.34 5.81
N GLN A 368 35.90 -3.31 5.48
CA GLN A 368 36.26 -4.57 4.84
C GLN A 368 35.91 -4.60 3.35
N TYR A 369 34.91 -3.83 2.92
CA TYR A 369 34.31 -3.95 1.59
C TYR A 369 34.47 -2.70 0.73
N ILE A 370 34.90 -1.58 1.31
CA ILE A 370 35.11 -0.32 0.59
C ILE A 370 36.54 0.17 0.72
N GLN A 371 37.01 0.90 -0.29
CA GLN A 371 38.22 1.69 -0.15
C GLN A 371 37.94 2.86 0.78
N CYS A 372 38.93 3.28 1.58
CA CYS A 372 38.75 4.37 2.53
C CYS A 372 40.04 5.19 2.65
N ASN A 373 40.16 6.19 1.78
CA ASN A 373 41.34 7.05 1.68
C ASN A 373 40.99 8.53 1.87
N THR A 374 39.74 8.90 1.62
CA THR A 374 39.22 10.28 1.68
C THR A 374 37.82 10.31 2.27
N ASP A 375 37.39 11.46 2.78
CA ASP A 375 36.04 11.60 3.38
C ASP A 375 34.91 11.28 2.40
N ALA A 376 35.14 11.46 1.09
CA ALA A 376 34.18 11.09 0.06
C ALA A 376 33.95 9.56 -0.02
N ASP A 377 34.89 8.76 0.47
CA ASP A 377 34.81 7.31 0.48
C ASP A 377 33.88 6.78 1.59
N ALA A 378 33.65 7.55 2.67
CA ALA A 378 32.69 7.23 3.73
C ALA A 378 31.22 7.41 3.28
N PHE A 379 30.95 7.27 1.97
CA PHE A 379 29.69 7.35 1.25
C PHE A 379 28.44 7.69 2.07
N ARG A 380 28.04 8.96 2.03
CA ARG A 380 26.80 9.50 2.63
C ARG A 380 26.63 9.23 4.14
N TRP A 381 27.70 8.91 4.87
CA TRP A 381 27.69 8.85 6.33
C TRP A 381 27.87 10.23 6.95
N ASN A 382 27.05 10.54 7.93
CA ASN A 382 27.20 11.69 8.80
C ASN A 382 27.23 11.21 10.26
N HIS A 383 28.39 11.33 10.89
CA HIS A 383 28.62 10.81 12.25
C HIS A 383 27.81 11.54 13.34
N ASP A 384 27.29 12.74 13.05
CA ASP A 384 26.49 13.52 13.99
C ASP A 384 25.05 12.98 14.14
N TYR A 385 24.50 12.29 13.13
CA TYR A 385 23.11 11.83 13.17
C TYR A 385 22.85 10.43 12.59
N ASP A 386 23.75 9.84 11.79
CA ASP A 386 23.52 8.49 11.24
C ASP A 386 23.68 7.37 12.29
N ARG A 387 24.12 7.73 13.50
CA ARG A 387 24.15 6.85 14.68
C ARG A 387 22.80 6.78 15.43
N GLU A 388 21.86 7.64 15.05
CA GLU A 388 20.57 7.73 15.74
C GLU A 388 19.63 6.58 15.33
N PRO A 389 18.75 6.11 16.24
CA PRO A 389 17.79 5.04 15.96
C PRO A 389 17.02 5.20 14.65
N PHE A 390 16.56 6.42 14.34
CA PHE A 390 15.80 6.68 13.11
C PHE A 390 16.57 6.46 11.81
N ARG A 391 17.90 6.49 11.86
CA ARG A 391 18.76 6.18 10.71
C ARG A 391 19.14 4.72 10.64
N LEU A 392 19.24 4.06 11.79
CA LEU A 392 19.71 2.69 11.91
C LEU A 392 18.59 1.66 11.72
N GLY A 393 17.35 2.01 12.07
CA GLY A 393 16.18 1.11 12.04
C GLY A 393 15.74 0.60 10.65
N GLY A 394 16.51 0.89 9.60
CA GLY A 394 16.29 0.36 8.25
C GLY A 394 15.22 1.11 7.45
N ASN A 395 14.70 0.42 6.43
CA ASN A 395 13.57 0.89 5.62
C ASN A 395 12.50 -0.21 5.59
N SER A 396 11.25 0.16 5.82
CA SER A 396 10.09 -0.71 5.75
C SER A 396 9.26 -0.34 4.52
N GLY A 397 9.13 -1.28 3.59
CA GLY A 397 8.38 -1.07 2.34
C GLY A 397 6.87 -1.35 2.46
N ALA A 398 6.50 -2.29 3.32
CA ALA A 398 5.13 -2.67 3.60
C ALA A 398 5.01 -3.32 4.97
N THR A 399 3.83 -3.21 5.57
CA THR A 399 3.42 -3.95 6.76
C THR A 399 2.18 -4.76 6.45
N ILE A 400 2.08 -5.95 7.01
CA ILE A 400 0.94 -6.86 6.88
C ILE A 400 0.55 -7.23 8.29
N CYS A 401 -0.76 -7.30 8.55
CA CYS A 401 -1.34 -7.76 9.79
C CYS A 401 -2.13 -9.04 9.48
N ALA A 402 -1.76 -10.13 10.15
CA ALA A 402 -2.44 -11.41 10.00
C ALA A 402 -2.10 -12.30 11.19
N ASP A 403 -2.99 -13.23 11.53
CA ASP A 403 -2.71 -14.32 12.46
C ASP A 403 -1.81 -15.36 11.77
N VAL A 404 -0.49 -15.12 11.73
CA VAL A 404 0.45 -15.88 10.89
C VAL A 404 0.69 -17.29 11.44
N ASP A 405 0.59 -17.46 12.76
CA ASP A 405 0.81 -18.75 13.42
C ASP A 405 -0.48 -19.46 13.87
N ASN A 406 -1.65 -18.86 13.58
CA ASN A 406 -2.98 -19.39 13.83
C ASN A 406 -3.26 -19.57 15.34
N ASP A 407 -2.85 -18.61 16.16
CA ASP A 407 -3.10 -18.59 17.61
C ASP A 407 -4.33 -17.75 18.00
N GLY A 408 -4.90 -17.01 17.03
CA GLY A 408 -6.08 -16.18 17.18
C GLY A 408 -5.78 -14.71 17.45
N ASP A 409 -4.51 -14.35 17.66
CA ASP A 409 -4.05 -12.97 17.75
C ASP A 409 -3.51 -12.51 16.39
N MET A 410 -3.51 -11.20 16.14
CA MET A 410 -2.95 -10.64 14.92
C MET A 410 -1.46 -10.27 15.14
N ASP A 411 -0.59 -10.68 14.22
CA ASP A 411 0.85 -10.41 14.23
C ASP A 411 1.28 -9.20 13.38
#